data_AF-Q2A0Q0-F1
#
_entry.id   AF-Q2A0Q0-F1
#
_cell.length_a   1.000
_cell.length_b   1.000
_cell.length_c   1.000
_cell.angle_alpha   90.00
_cell.angle_beta   90.00
_cell.angle_gamma   90.00
#
_symmetry.space_group_name_H-M   'P 1'
#
loop_
_entity.id
_entity.type
_entity.pdbx_description
1 polymer ?
#
loop_
_entity_poly.entity_id
_entity_poly.type
_entity_poly.pdbx_seq_one_letter_code
_entity_poly.pdbx_strand_id
1 'polypeptide(L)'
;QVFAIHVNKELELENQMLEKNILRTQTLLCDMLLRDAPLGIVTQSPNVMDLVKCDGSLLLHKDKKYRLGLTPSDFQIRDIVSWLDEYHRDSTGLSTDSLYDAGFPGALALGDAICGMAAVRITDKEWLFWFRSHTAAEIRWGGAKHEPSEKDDGRKMHPRSSFKAFLEVVKTRSLPWKDS
;
A
#
# COMPACT_ATOMS: atom_id res chain seq x y z
N GLN A 1 14.41 34.29 -9.65
CA GLN A 1 15.53 33.34 -9.47
C GLN A 1 15.53 32.65 -8.09
N VAL A 2 15.08 33.29 -7.01
CA VAL A 2 15.08 32.73 -5.64
C VAL A 2 14.19 31.49 -5.46
N PHE A 3 13.04 31.41 -6.15
CA PHE A 3 12.14 30.26 -6.08
C PHE A 3 12.79 28.95 -6.57
N ALA A 4 13.56 29.01 -7.65
CA ALA A 4 14.25 27.82 -8.19
C ALA A 4 15.31 27.27 -7.22
N ILE A 5 16.02 28.16 -6.51
CA ILE A 5 17.00 27.76 -5.49
C ILE A 5 16.31 27.08 -4.31
N HIS A 6 15.15 27.60 -3.87
CA HIS A 6 14.39 27.01 -2.79
C HIS A 6 13.84 25.63 -3.15
N VAL A 7 13.27 25.47 -4.35
CA VAL A 7 12.76 24.18 -4.84
C VAL A 7 13.89 23.16 -4.98
N ASN A 8 15.05 23.54 -5.53
CA ASN A 8 16.20 22.64 -5.63
C ASN A 8 16.70 22.20 -4.26
N LYS A 9 16.75 23.11 -3.29
CA LYS A 9 17.16 22.77 -1.93
C LYS A 9 16.19 21.79 -1.26
N GLU A 10 14.88 21.96 -1.46
CA GLU A 10 13.87 21.03 -0.94
C GLU A 10 14.01 19.64 -1.59
N LEU A 11 14.25 19.61 -2.90
CA LEU A 11 14.50 18.35 -3.62
C LEU A 11 15.77 17.64 -3.13
N GLU A 12 16.85 18.38 -2.88
CA GLU A 12 18.07 17.84 -2.29
C GLU A 12 17.83 17.25 -0.89
N LEU A 13 17.03 17.92 -0.06
CA LEU A 13 16.67 17.41 1.27
C LEU A 13 15.83 16.13 1.19
N GLU A 14 14.84 16.07 0.29
CA GLU A 14 14.04 14.86 0.06
C GLU A 14 14.91 13.70 -0.43
N ASN A 15 15.85 13.95 -1.35
CA ASN A 15 16.80 12.93 -1.82
C ASN A 15 17.70 12.43 -0.68
N GLN A 16 18.21 13.33 0.17
CA GLN A 16 19.01 12.94 1.34
C GLN A 16 18.21 12.10 2.34
N MET A 17 16.93 12.44 2.56
CA MET A 17 16.04 11.64 3.40
C MET A 17 15.79 10.26 2.79
N LEU A 18 15.63 10.18 1.47
CA LEU A 18 15.45 8.94 0.75
C LEU A 18 16.66 8.01 0.89
N GLU A 19 17.86 8.50 0.61
CA GLU A 19 19.12 7.74 0.76
C GLU A 19 19.31 7.22 2.18
N LYS A 20 19.03 8.08 3.18
CA LYS A 20 19.11 7.69 4.60
C LYS A 20 18.08 6.60 4.95
N ASN A 21 16.88 6.68 4.41
CA ASN A 21 15.84 5.66 4.60
C ASN A 21 16.25 4.33 3.95
N ILE A 22 16.80 4.35 2.74
CA ILE A 22 17.31 3.15 2.05
C ILE A 22 18.40 2.48 2.89
N LEU A 23 19.40 3.25 3.35
CA LEU A 23 20.49 2.73 4.17
C LEU A 23 19.99 2.13 5.49
N ARG A 24 19.02 2.79 6.13
CA ARG A 24 18.37 2.26 7.33
C ARG A 24 17.69 0.93 7.02
N THR A 25 16.87 0.84 5.98
CA THR A 25 16.18 -0.39 5.59
C THR A 25 17.16 -1.52 5.28
N GLN A 26 18.24 -1.24 4.54
CA GLN A 26 19.29 -2.24 4.28
C GLN A 26 19.96 -2.74 5.57
N THR A 27 20.25 -1.84 6.51
CA THR A 27 20.83 -2.22 7.82
C THR A 27 19.87 -3.12 8.60
N LEU A 28 18.57 -2.79 8.62
CA LEU A 28 17.54 -3.61 9.27
C LEU A 28 17.43 -4.98 8.61
N LEU A 29 17.45 -5.06 7.28
CA LEU A 29 17.42 -6.33 6.54
C LEU A 29 18.65 -7.18 6.84
N CYS A 30 19.86 -6.59 6.86
CA CYS A 30 21.08 -7.31 7.23
C CYS A 30 20.97 -7.88 8.65
N ASP A 31 20.50 -7.09 9.61
CA ASP A 31 20.29 -7.54 10.99
C ASP A 31 19.27 -8.68 11.06
N MET A 32 18.16 -8.60 10.30
CA MET A 32 17.16 -9.66 10.22
C MET A 32 17.67 -10.94 9.55
N LEU A 33 18.48 -10.83 8.50
CA LEU A 33 19.08 -11.98 7.80
C LEU A 33 20.09 -12.75 8.66
N LEU A 34 20.76 -12.07 9.59
CA LEU A 34 21.70 -12.70 10.53
C LEU A 34 21.01 -13.48 11.65
N ARG A 35 19.67 -13.46 11.72
CA ARG A 35 18.91 -14.17 12.76
C ARG A 35 18.65 -15.62 12.34
N ASP A 36 18.81 -16.53 13.28
CA ASP A 36 18.37 -17.92 13.10
C ASP A 36 16.83 -17.99 13.19
N ALA A 37 16.22 -18.52 12.12
CA ALA A 37 14.80 -18.80 11.94
C ALA A 37 13.86 -17.61 11.60
N PRO A 38 12.81 -17.87 10.79
CA PRO A 38 11.85 -16.84 10.35
C PRO A 38 11.05 -16.19 11.48
N LEU A 39 11.00 -16.81 12.65
CA LEU A 39 10.45 -16.24 13.88
C LEU A 39 11.14 -14.93 14.26
N GLY A 40 12.47 -14.86 14.11
CA GLY A 40 13.26 -13.71 14.52
C GLY A 40 12.85 -12.42 13.80
N ILE A 41 12.33 -12.51 12.57
CA ILE A 41 11.91 -11.34 11.77
C ILE A 41 10.59 -10.75 12.30
N VAL A 42 9.78 -11.55 13.02
CA VAL A 42 8.48 -11.12 13.55
C VAL A 42 8.55 -10.83 15.07
N THR A 43 9.31 -11.61 15.84
CA THR A 43 9.28 -11.54 17.31
C THR A 43 10.28 -10.58 17.93
N GLN A 44 11.32 -10.18 17.20
CA GLN A 44 12.39 -9.33 17.72
C GLN A 44 12.31 -7.93 17.12
N SER A 45 12.69 -6.91 17.88
CA SER A 45 12.81 -5.53 17.40
C SER A 45 14.23 -5.29 16.89
N PRO A 46 14.42 -4.71 15.69
CA PRO A 46 13.40 -4.32 14.71
C PRO A 46 12.74 -5.53 14.03
N ASN A 47 11.45 -5.42 13.67
CA ASN A 47 10.65 -6.46 13.01
C ASN A 47 10.16 -6.03 11.60
N VAL A 48 9.44 -6.91 10.91
CA VAL A 48 8.90 -6.64 9.55
C VAL A 48 8.08 -5.36 9.39
N MET A 49 7.42 -4.86 10.45
CA MET A 49 6.68 -3.59 10.41
C MET A 49 7.60 -2.36 10.42
N ASP A 50 8.86 -2.51 10.83
CA ASP A 50 9.86 -1.43 10.78
C ASP A 50 10.41 -1.21 9.36
N LEU A 51 10.24 -2.18 8.47
CA LEU A 51 10.69 -2.10 7.07
C LEU A 51 9.76 -1.22 6.23
N VAL A 52 8.45 -1.30 6.47
CA VAL A 52 7.43 -0.61 5.69
C VAL A 52 6.40 -0.01 6.64
N LYS A 53 6.11 1.29 6.50
CA LYS A 53 5.04 1.94 7.26
C LYS A 53 3.71 1.21 7.00
N CYS A 54 3.17 0.57 8.01
CA CYS A 54 1.96 -0.24 7.97
C CYS A 54 1.30 -0.26 9.35
N ASP A 55 0.05 -0.71 9.40
CA ASP A 55 -0.70 -0.84 10.65
C ASP A 55 -0.66 -2.27 11.20
N GLY A 56 -0.28 -3.23 10.37
CA GLY A 56 -0.04 -4.61 10.79
C GLY A 56 0.66 -5.46 9.75
N SER A 57 1.06 -6.65 10.16
CA SER A 57 1.75 -7.63 9.35
C SER A 57 1.38 -9.06 9.74
N LEU A 58 1.43 -9.97 8.78
CA LEU A 58 1.19 -11.39 8.97
C LEU A 58 2.25 -12.20 8.23
N LEU A 59 2.92 -13.12 8.92
CA LEU A 59 3.75 -14.16 8.33
C LEU A 59 3.04 -15.50 8.43
N LEU A 60 2.83 -16.14 7.29
CA LEU A 60 2.43 -17.55 7.17
C LEU A 60 3.69 -18.38 6.94
N HIS A 61 4.05 -19.23 7.91
CA HIS A 61 5.24 -20.08 7.82
C HIS A 61 4.99 -21.42 8.52
N LYS A 62 5.21 -22.54 7.80
CA LYS A 62 5.00 -23.92 8.31
C LYS A 62 3.68 -24.09 9.09
N ASP A 63 2.56 -23.73 8.45
CA ASP A 63 1.19 -23.79 9.00
C ASP A 63 0.93 -22.91 10.24
N LYS A 64 1.90 -22.10 10.65
CA LYS A 64 1.77 -21.14 11.74
C LYS A 64 1.53 -19.73 11.19
N LYS A 65 0.77 -18.95 11.95
CA LYS A 65 0.42 -17.56 11.66
C LYS A 65 1.07 -16.67 12.71
N TYR A 66 2.00 -15.82 12.30
CA TYR A 66 2.62 -14.84 13.17
C TYR A 66 2.08 -13.46 12.82
N ARG A 67 1.35 -12.85 13.77
CA ARG A 67 0.64 -11.59 13.57
C ARG A 67 1.29 -10.48 14.36
N LEU A 68 1.34 -9.29 13.77
CA LEU A 68 1.72 -8.05 14.41
C LEU A 68 0.73 -6.95 14.03
N GLY A 69 0.33 -6.11 14.99
CA GLY A 69 -0.60 -5.00 14.74
C GLY A 69 -1.98 -5.45 14.23
N LEU A 70 -2.58 -4.63 13.36
CA LEU A 70 -3.90 -4.87 12.77
C LEU A 70 -3.82 -5.93 11.67
N THR A 71 -4.48 -7.07 11.89
CA THR A 71 -4.48 -8.20 10.94
C THR A 71 -5.89 -8.74 10.73
N PRO A 72 -6.19 -9.33 9.56
CA PRO A 72 -7.50 -9.93 9.31
C PRO A 72 -7.73 -11.17 10.20
N SER A 73 -8.99 -11.55 10.35
CA SER A 73 -9.38 -12.80 11.03
C SER A 73 -8.88 -14.04 10.27
N ASP A 74 -8.85 -15.20 10.94
CA ASP A 74 -8.45 -16.46 10.32
C ASP A 74 -9.23 -16.82 9.05
N PHE A 75 -10.53 -16.51 9.05
CA PHE A 75 -11.41 -16.72 7.90
C PHE A 75 -11.01 -15.81 6.74
N GLN A 76 -10.84 -14.52 7.00
CA GLN A 76 -10.45 -13.54 5.99
C GLN A 76 -9.05 -13.82 5.43
N ILE A 77 -8.11 -14.24 6.26
CA ILE A 77 -6.75 -14.61 5.81
C ILE A 77 -6.82 -15.75 4.79
N ARG A 78 -7.62 -16.78 5.05
CA ARG A 78 -7.77 -17.91 4.13
C ARG A 78 -8.37 -17.45 2.80
N ASP A 79 -9.37 -16.58 2.84
CA ASP A 79 -10.01 -16.06 1.63
C ASP A 79 -9.04 -15.18 0.81
N ILE A 80 -8.21 -14.37 1.47
CA ILE A 80 -7.15 -13.58 0.81
C ILE A 80 -6.14 -14.50 0.13
N VAL A 81 -5.64 -15.53 0.81
CA VAL A 81 -4.68 -16.48 0.25
C VAL A 81 -5.29 -17.22 -0.95
N SER A 82 -6.53 -17.70 -0.82
CA SER A 82 -7.23 -18.35 -1.93
C SER A 82 -7.36 -17.45 -3.15
N TRP A 83 -7.69 -16.18 -2.94
CA TRP A 83 -7.80 -15.19 -4.01
C TRP A 83 -6.44 -14.92 -4.68
N LEU A 84 -5.35 -14.81 -3.91
CA LEU A 84 -4.00 -14.67 -4.45
C LEU A 84 -3.56 -15.90 -5.26
N ASP A 85 -3.87 -17.11 -4.80
CA ASP A 85 -3.51 -18.35 -5.50
C ASP A 85 -4.32 -18.59 -6.79
N GLU A 86 -5.51 -17.99 -6.90
CA GLU A 86 -6.38 -18.07 -8.08
C GLU A 86 -6.03 -17.02 -9.13
N TYR A 87 -5.85 -15.76 -8.72
CA TYR A 87 -5.72 -14.64 -9.67
C TYR A 87 -4.31 -14.06 -9.78
N HIS A 88 -3.41 -14.37 -8.83
CA HIS A 88 -2.07 -13.78 -8.76
C HIS A 88 -0.95 -14.83 -8.64
N ARG A 89 -1.23 -16.09 -9.01
CA ARG A 89 -0.29 -17.21 -8.87
C ARG A 89 1.06 -17.00 -9.55
N ASP A 90 1.10 -16.31 -10.68
CA ASP A 90 2.34 -16.13 -11.45
C ASP A 90 3.16 -14.93 -10.97
N SER A 91 2.64 -14.14 -10.02
CA SER A 91 3.35 -13.01 -9.42
C SER A 91 4.18 -13.42 -8.21
N THR A 92 5.27 -12.69 -7.96
CA THR A 92 6.04 -12.81 -6.70
C THR A 92 5.34 -12.11 -5.53
N GLY A 93 4.33 -11.27 -5.82
CA GLY A 93 3.57 -10.54 -4.81
C GLY A 93 2.50 -9.62 -5.40
N LEU A 94 1.85 -8.85 -4.53
CA LEU A 94 0.84 -7.85 -4.89
C LEU A 94 0.99 -6.66 -3.95
N SER A 95 0.93 -5.43 -4.47
CA SER A 95 0.72 -4.23 -3.68
C SER A 95 -0.52 -3.49 -4.19
N THR A 96 -1.43 -3.16 -3.28
CA THR A 96 -2.64 -2.38 -3.58
C THR A 96 -2.99 -1.48 -2.40
N ASP A 97 -3.43 -0.25 -2.69
CA ASP A 97 -4.00 0.68 -1.72
C ASP A 97 -5.51 0.42 -1.47
N SER A 98 -6.13 -0.45 -2.28
CA SER A 98 -7.52 -0.87 -2.16
C SER A 98 -7.70 -2.33 -2.55
N LEU A 99 -7.98 -3.19 -1.58
CA LEU A 99 -8.40 -4.58 -1.84
C LEU A 99 -9.72 -4.62 -2.63
N TYR A 100 -10.59 -3.63 -2.43
CA TYR A 100 -11.84 -3.52 -3.19
C TYR A 100 -11.58 -3.27 -4.67
N ASP A 101 -10.80 -2.24 -5.01
CA ASP A 101 -10.49 -1.93 -6.41
C ASP A 101 -9.56 -2.98 -7.06
N ALA A 102 -8.76 -3.68 -6.27
CA ALA A 102 -7.99 -4.84 -6.73
C ALA A 102 -8.87 -6.05 -7.09
N GLY A 103 -10.16 -6.03 -6.75
CA GLY A 103 -11.11 -7.09 -7.08
C GLY A 103 -11.17 -8.23 -6.07
N PHE A 104 -10.68 -8.04 -4.83
CA PHE A 104 -10.84 -9.04 -3.77
C PHE A 104 -12.32 -9.10 -3.34
N PRO A 105 -13.03 -10.24 -3.52
CA PRO A 105 -14.47 -10.31 -3.25
C PRO A 105 -14.86 -10.04 -1.79
N GLY A 106 -13.97 -10.38 -0.85
CA GLY A 106 -14.18 -10.17 0.60
C GLY A 106 -13.85 -8.77 1.10
N ALA A 107 -13.48 -7.82 0.23
CA ALA A 107 -12.95 -6.52 0.64
C ALA A 107 -13.91 -5.72 1.53
N LEU A 108 -15.21 -5.72 1.22
CA LEU A 108 -16.20 -4.98 2.01
C LEU A 108 -16.34 -5.52 3.45
N ALA A 109 -16.07 -6.82 3.66
CA ALA A 109 -16.12 -7.44 4.99
C ALA A 109 -14.91 -7.11 5.86
N LEU A 110 -13.82 -6.59 5.28
CA LEU A 110 -12.66 -6.09 6.03
C LEU A 110 -12.92 -4.71 6.63
N GLY A 111 -13.84 -3.94 6.04
CA GLY A 111 -14.21 -2.59 6.48
C GLY A 111 -13.03 -1.62 6.47
N ASP A 112 -13.09 -0.61 7.34
CA ASP A 112 -12.07 0.45 7.42
C ASP A 112 -10.78 -0.02 8.09
N ALA A 113 -10.76 -1.20 8.71
CA ALA A 113 -9.59 -1.72 9.41
C ALA A 113 -8.48 -2.15 8.45
N ILE A 114 -8.83 -2.65 7.25
CA ILE A 114 -7.87 -3.15 6.27
C ILE A 114 -8.36 -2.80 4.86
N CYS A 115 -7.71 -1.81 4.23
CA CYS A 115 -7.98 -1.39 2.86
C CYS A 115 -6.79 -1.67 1.94
N GLY A 116 -5.58 -1.36 2.40
CA GLY A 116 -4.35 -1.59 1.65
C GLY A 116 -3.66 -2.88 2.07
N MET A 117 -3.05 -3.55 1.09
CA MET A 117 -2.26 -4.75 1.31
C MET A 117 -1.02 -4.74 0.43
N ALA A 118 0.12 -5.11 1.02
CA ALA A 118 1.28 -5.60 0.29
C ALA A 118 1.50 -7.06 0.70
N ALA A 119 1.61 -7.96 -0.27
CA ALA A 119 1.79 -9.39 -0.08
C ALA A 119 3.01 -9.84 -0.88
N VAL A 120 3.89 -10.63 -0.26
CA VAL A 120 5.06 -11.24 -0.90
C VAL A 120 5.01 -12.73 -0.64
N ARG A 121 5.12 -13.52 -1.72
CA ARG A 121 5.21 -14.97 -1.62
C ARG A 121 6.66 -15.37 -1.41
N ILE A 122 6.94 -16.08 -0.32
CA ILE A 122 8.26 -16.60 0.01
C ILE A 122 8.43 -17.99 -0.63
N THR A 123 7.43 -18.85 -0.46
CA THR A 123 7.30 -20.16 -1.13
C THR A 123 5.83 -20.39 -1.45
N ASP A 124 5.48 -21.49 -2.14
CA ASP A 124 4.09 -21.82 -2.49
C ASP A 124 3.12 -21.87 -1.30
N LYS A 125 3.63 -22.03 -0.07
CA LYS A 125 2.82 -22.12 1.16
C LYS A 125 3.11 -21.01 2.15
N GLU A 126 4.08 -20.15 1.86
CA GLU A 126 4.58 -19.18 2.82
C GLU A 126 4.49 -17.77 2.25
N TRP A 127 3.88 -16.89 3.04
CA TRP A 127 3.54 -15.54 2.63
C TRP A 127 3.86 -14.56 3.73
N LEU A 128 4.32 -13.38 3.34
CA LEU A 128 4.46 -12.22 4.21
C LEU A 128 3.53 -11.12 3.73
N PHE A 129 2.74 -10.58 4.65
CA PHE A 129 1.77 -9.53 4.39
C PHE A 129 2.06 -8.29 5.22
N TRP A 130 1.76 -7.14 4.66
CA TRP A 130 1.60 -5.87 5.37
C TRP A 130 0.22 -5.29 5.06
N PHE A 131 -0.43 -4.76 6.08
CA PHE A 131 -1.78 -4.20 5.98
C PHE A 131 -1.78 -2.72 6.34
N ARG A 132 -2.65 -1.97 5.67
CA ARG A 132 -2.96 -0.57 6.01
C ARG A 132 -4.45 -0.37 6.11
N SER A 133 -4.84 0.37 7.13
CA SER A 133 -6.21 0.78 7.39
C SER A 133 -6.65 1.83 6.38
N HIS A 134 -7.95 2.09 6.35
CA HIS A 134 -8.50 3.19 5.61
C HIS A 134 -7.87 4.51 6.05
N THR A 135 -7.48 5.35 5.09
CA THR A 135 -7.14 6.75 5.35
C THR A 135 -8.15 7.61 4.62
N ALA A 136 -8.87 8.46 5.35
CA ALA A 136 -9.78 9.41 4.75
C ALA A 136 -8.96 10.41 3.89
N ALA A 137 -8.96 10.18 2.58
CA ALA A 137 -8.39 11.11 1.62
C ALA A 137 -9.51 11.99 1.05
N GLU A 138 -9.46 13.28 1.35
CA GLU A 138 -10.31 14.28 0.73
C GLU A 138 -9.70 14.72 -0.60
N ILE A 139 -10.15 14.17 -1.72
CA ILE A 139 -9.75 14.67 -3.03
C ILE A 139 -10.70 15.81 -3.41
N ARG A 140 -10.16 17.03 -3.47
CA ARG A 140 -10.87 18.21 -3.95
C ARG A 140 -10.64 18.36 -5.45
N TRP A 141 -11.58 17.88 -6.26
CA TRP A 141 -11.55 18.12 -7.68
C TRP A 141 -12.03 19.54 -7.97
N GLY A 142 -11.22 20.34 -8.66
CA GLY A 142 -11.68 21.60 -9.22
C GLY A 142 -12.49 21.35 -10.50
N GLY A 143 -13.79 21.03 -10.40
CA GLY A 143 -14.66 20.74 -11.56
C GLY A 143 -15.45 19.45 -11.47
N ALA A 144 -16.30 19.18 -12.49
CA ALA A 144 -17.02 17.91 -12.64
C ALA A 144 -16.04 16.75 -12.97
N LYS A 145 -16.38 15.52 -12.53
CA LYS A 145 -15.59 14.30 -12.76
C LYS A 145 -15.43 14.11 -14.27
N HIS A 146 -14.20 13.99 -14.76
CA HIS A 146 -13.98 13.69 -16.18
C HIS A 146 -14.48 12.26 -16.42
N GLU A 147 -15.56 12.11 -17.19
CA GLU A 147 -16.01 10.80 -17.63
C GLU A 147 -15.02 10.28 -18.67
N PRO A 148 -14.46 9.07 -18.52
CA PRO A 148 -13.48 8.52 -19.48
C PRO A 148 -13.99 8.43 -20.93
N SER A 149 -15.31 8.49 -21.13
CA SER A 149 -15.99 8.55 -22.43
C SER A 149 -16.01 9.94 -23.08
N GLU A 150 -15.70 11.01 -22.35
CA GLU A 150 -15.61 12.36 -22.90
C GLU A 150 -14.28 12.56 -23.62
N LYS A 151 -14.26 12.35 -24.95
CA LYS A 151 -13.16 12.79 -25.80
C LYS A 151 -13.28 14.29 -26.06
N ASP A 152 -12.14 14.96 -26.05
CA ASP A 152 -12.04 16.39 -26.37
C ASP A 152 -12.40 16.60 -27.85
N ASP A 153 -13.60 17.13 -28.08
CA ASP A 153 -14.08 17.46 -29.42
C ASP A 153 -13.52 18.83 -29.80
N GLY A 154 -12.52 18.86 -30.68
CA GLY A 154 -11.88 20.10 -31.15
C GLY A 154 -12.83 21.09 -31.86
N ARG A 155 -14.10 20.72 -32.10
CA ARG A 155 -15.15 21.62 -32.60
C ARG A 155 -15.99 22.26 -31.49
N LYS A 156 -15.90 21.80 -30.25
CA LYS A 156 -16.58 22.39 -29.09
C LYS A 156 -15.66 23.40 -28.39
N MET A 157 -15.65 24.64 -28.87
CA MET A 157 -15.08 25.78 -28.13
C MET A 157 -16.04 26.28 -27.05
N HIS A 158 -16.34 25.45 -26.06
CA HIS A 158 -17.02 25.90 -24.84
C HIS A 158 -16.15 25.58 -23.63
N PRO A 159 -15.63 26.59 -22.90
CA PRO A 159 -14.99 26.33 -21.63
C PRO A 159 -15.99 25.64 -20.69
N ARG A 160 -15.53 24.66 -19.92
CA ARG A 160 -16.35 23.95 -18.93
C ARG A 160 -17.11 24.92 -18.03
N SER A 161 -18.42 24.75 -17.94
CA SER A 161 -19.33 25.72 -17.31
C SER A 161 -19.36 25.66 -15.77
N SER A 162 -18.50 24.87 -15.13
CA SER A 162 -18.50 24.67 -13.68
C SER A 162 -17.09 24.52 -13.10
N PHE A 163 -16.80 25.34 -12.07
CA PHE A 163 -15.67 25.20 -11.14
C PHE A 163 -16.14 24.77 -9.74
N LYS A 164 -17.35 24.21 -9.63
CA LYS A 164 -17.86 23.76 -8.34
C LYS A 164 -16.98 22.63 -7.84
N ALA A 165 -16.17 22.90 -6.82
CA ALA A 165 -15.38 21.88 -6.16
C ALA A 165 -16.35 20.87 -5.55
N PHE A 166 -16.23 19.60 -5.94
CA PHE A 166 -16.90 18.51 -5.24
C PHE A 166 -15.86 17.65 -4.55
N LEU A 167 -16.21 17.22 -3.35
CA LEU A 167 -15.37 16.39 -2.50
C LEU A 167 -15.64 14.93 -2.88
N GLU A 168 -14.66 14.26 -3.47
CA GLU A 168 -14.71 12.80 -3.57
C GLU A 168 -14.12 12.24 -2.28
N VAL A 169 -15.00 11.79 -1.38
CA VAL A 169 -14.58 11.00 -0.22
C VAL A 169 -14.29 9.62 -0.75
N VAL A 170 -13.01 9.33 -1.00
CA VAL A 170 -12.58 8.01 -1.43
C VAL A 170 -12.68 7.07 -0.23
N LYS A 171 -13.84 6.43 -0.07
CA LYS A 171 -14.03 5.34 0.89
C LYS A 171 -13.25 4.13 0.37
N THR A 172 -12.78 3.25 1.25
CA THR A 172 -12.09 1.98 0.92
C THR A 172 -10.67 2.06 0.35
N ARG A 173 -9.91 3.12 0.65
CA ARG A 173 -8.48 3.21 0.29
C ARG A 173 -7.56 3.52 1.46
N SER A 174 -6.35 2.98 1.44
CA SER A 174 -5.27 3.35 2.35
C SER A 174 -4.33 4.37 1.70
N LEU A 175 -3.30 4.80 2.44
CA LEU A 175 -2.15 5.45 1.81
C LEU A 175 -1.49 4.51 0.80
N PRO A 176 -1.03 5.04 -0.35
CA PRO A 176 -0.37 4.24 -1.39
C PRO A 176 0.97 3.70 -0.91
N TRP A 177 1.31 2.49 -1.35
CA TRP A 177 2.64 1.93 -1.17
C TRP A 177 3.60 2.71 -2.08
N LYS A 178 4.59 3.37 -1.50
CA LYS A 178 5.59 4.10 -2.28
C LYS A 178 6.58 3.11 -2.85
N ASP A 179 6.87 3.23 -4.14
CA ASP A 179 8.11 2.69 -4.69
C ASP A 179 9.25 3.47 -4.02
N SER A 180 10.15 2.74 -3.37
CA SER A 180 11.32 3.30 -2.70
C SER A 180 12.23 4.04 -3.66
#